data_AF-A0A965TA32-F1
#
_entry.id   AF-A0A965TA32-F1
#
_cell.length_a   1.000
_cell.length_b   1.000
_cell.length_c   1.000
_cell.angle_alpha   90.00
_cell.angle_beta   90.00
_cell.angle_gamma   90.00
#
_symmetry.space_group_name_H-M   'P 1'
#
loop_
_entity.id
_entity.type
_entity.pdbx_description
1 polymer ?
#
loop_
_entity_poly.entity_id
_entity_poly.type
_entity_poly.pdbx_seq_one_letter_code
_entity_poly.pdbx_strand_id
1 'polypeptide(L)' 'MKKTESIELNPIGSKVKLEDDVIGTVVGINISHNNSVSYQVGWWNGRSYSKDNFLPHQLVVTTDEKTRIGFV' A
#
# COMPACT_ATOMS: atom_id res chain seq x y z
N MET A 1 19.20 9.80 -23.08
CA MET A 1 19.06 9.36 -21.68
C MET A 1 17.79 8.53 -21.59
N LYS A 2 17.85 7.25 -21.17
CA LYS A 2 16.64 6.50 -20.80
C LYS A 2 16.01 7.25 -19.62
N LYS A 3 14.76 7.67 -19.74
CA LYS A 3 14.02 8.25 -18.62
C LYS A 3 13.87 7.12 -17.60
N THR A 4 14.47 7.27 -16.42
CA THR A 4 14.28 6.34 -15.31
C THR A 4 12.83 6.48 -14.89
N GLU A 5 12.01 5.49 -15.24
CA GLU A 5 10.66 5.40 -14.70
C GLU A 5 10.80 5.02 -13.23
N SER A 6 10.15 5.77 -12.35
CA SER A 6 10.15 5.51 -10.92
C SER A 6 8.74 5.59 -10.37
N ILE A 7 8.45 4.80 -9.35
CA ILE A 7 7.15 4.76 -8.70
C ILE A 7 7.31 5.06 -7.20
N GLU A 8 6.44 5.92 -6.69
CA GLU A 8 6.36 6.24 -5.26
C GLU A 8 5.18 5.52 -4.64
N LEU A 9 5.41 4.87 -3.51
CA LEU A 9 4.43 3.99 -2.88
C LEU A 9 4.59 3.94 -1.36
N ASN A 10 3.58 3.43 -0.67
CA ASN A 10 3.67 3.16 0.76
C ASN A 10 4.46 1.85 0.99
N PRO A 11 5.50 1.85 1.84
CA PRO A 11 6.23 0.62 2.13
C PRO A 11 5.37 -0.44 2.83
N ILE A 12 5.81 -1.70 2.73
CA ILE A 12 5.28 -2.77 3.59
C ILE A 12 5.57 -2.40 5.05
N GLY A 13 4.58 -2.59 5.92
CA GLY A 13 4.61 -2.18 7.32
C GLY A 13 3.93 -0.83 7.57
N SER A 14 3.65 -0.03 6.53
CA SER A 14 2.89 1.21 6.69
C SER A 14 1.53 0.95 7.33
N LYS A 15 1.16 1.79 8.29
CA LYS A 15 -0.16 1.79 8.90
C LYS A 15 -1.11 2.59 8.01
N VAL A 16 -2.30 2.04 7.81
CA VAL A 16 -3.34 2.64 6.97
C VAL A 16 -4.66 2.56 7.70
N LYS A 17 -5.47 3.59 7.54
CA LYS A 17 -6.85 3.61 8.00
C LYS A 17 -7.76 3.15 6.86
N LEU A 18 -8.55 2.13 7.15
CA LEU A 18 -9.62 1.61 6.30
C LEU A 18 -10.93 2.34 6.63
N GLU A 19 -12.01 1.97 5.97
CA GLU A 19 -13.37 2.39 6.34
C GLU A 19 -13.68 1.97 7.80
N ASP A 20 -14.62 2.67 8.44
CA ASP A 20 -15.08 2.41 9.82
C ASP A 20 -13.99 2.46 10.91
N ASP A 21 -13.02 3.37 10.76
CA ASP A 21 -11.93 3.61 11.73
C ASP A 21 -11.01 2.40 12.01
N VAL A 22 -11.04 1.37 11.14
CA VAL A 22 -10.19 0.19 11.28
C VAL A 22 -8.75 0.50 10.86
N ILE A 23 -7.79 0.17 11.72
CA ILE A 23 -6.36 0.33 11.42
C ILE A 23 -5.78 -0.97 10.85
N GLY A 24 -5.37 -0.90 9.58
CA GLY A 24 -4.67 -1.95 8.87
C GLY A 24 -3.17 -1.72 8.78
N THR A 25 -2.46 -2.73 8.29
CA THR A 25 -1.04 -2.67 7.94
C THR A 25 -0.85 -3.16 6.52
N VAL A 26 -0.10 -2.42 5.70
CA VAL A 26 0.31 -2.89 4.37
C VAL A 26 1.22 -4.11 4.56
N VAL A 27 0.81 -5.26 4.06
CA VAL A 27 1.57 -6.53 4.15
C VAL A 27 2.09 -6.99 2.79
N GLY A 28 1.61 -6.39 1.71
CA GLY A 28 2.08 -6.68 0.36
C GLY A 28 1.77 -5.53 -0.58
N ILE A 29 2.55 -5.44 -1.66
CA ILE A 29 2.41 -4.43 -2.70
C ILE A 29 2.43 -5.15 -4.03
N ASN A 30 1.46 -4.88 -4.89
CA ASN A 30 1.43 -5.34 -6.27
C ASN A 30 1.66 -4.15 -7.19
N ILE A 31 2.65 -4.26 -8.06
CA ILE A 31 2.97 -3.26 -9.08
C ILE A 31 2.74 -3.94 -10.43
N SER A 32 1.79 -3.42 -11.19
CA SER A 32 1.39 -3.95 -12.50
C SER A 32 1.80 -3.01 -13.63
N HIS A 33 1.49 -3.39 -14.88
CA HIS A 33 1.80 -2.55 -16.05
C HIS A 33 1.21 -1.14 -15.91
N ASN A 34 1.87 -0.15 -16.52
CA ASN A 34 1.51 1.28 -16.43
C ASN A 34 1.63 1.90 -15.02
N ASN A 35 2.54 1.40 -14.19
CA ASN A 35 2.78 1.92 -12.83
C ASN A 35 1.52 1.90 -11.94
N SER A 36 0.61 0.95 -12.17
CA SER A 36 -0.57 0.78 -11.32
C SER A 36 -0.18 -0.01 -10.06
N VAL A 37 -0.47 0.57 -8.90
CA VAL A 37 -0.17 0.00 -7.57
C VAL A 37 -1.47 -0.42 -6.89
N SER A 38 -1.46 -1.60 -6.30
CA SER A 38 -2.43 -2.00 -5.27
C SER A 38 -1.71 -2.53 -4.04
N TYR A 39 -2.39 -2.45 -2.90
CA TYR A 39 -1.84 -2.83 -1.60
C TYR A 39 -2.65 -3.97 -1.02
N GLN A 40 -1.96 -5.02 -0.58
CA GLN A 40 -2.57 -5.99 0.32
C GLN A 40 -2.46 -5.44 1.73
N VAL A 41 -3.60 -5.25 2.39
CA VAL A 41 -3.68 -4.75 3.76
C VAL A 41 -4.22 -5.88 4.64
N GLY A 42 -3.57 -6.07 5.78
CA GLY A 42 -4.07 -6.99 6.80
C GLY A 42 -4.41 -6.26 8.10
N TRP A 43 -5.49 -6.68 8.75
CA TRP A 43 -6.00 -6.07 9.97
C TRP A 43 -6.68 -7.12 10.86
N TRP A 44 -6.83 -6.79 12.14
CA TRP A 44 -7.55 -7.62 13.10
C TRP A 44 -9.02 -7.21 13.14
N ASN A 45 -9.90 -8.18 12.92
CA ASN A 45 -11.33 -8.04 13.19
C ASN A 45 -11.66 -8.91 14.41
N GLY A 46 -11.61 -8.30 15.61
CA GLY A 46 -11.68 -9.01 16.86
C GLY A 46 -10.50 -9.97 17.05
N ARG A 47 -10.75 -11.29 17.02
CA ARG A 47 -9.72 -12.33 17.18
C ARG A 47 -9.28 -12.96 15.86
N SER A 48 -9.84 -12.52 14.74
CA SER A 48 -9.54 -13.05 13.42
C SER A 48 -8.68 -12.06 12.64
N TYR A 49 -7.67 -12.57 11.94
CA TYR A 49 -6.84 -11.76 11.06
C TYR A 49 -7.38 -11.81 9.63
N SER A 50 -7.78 -10.66 9.12
CA SER A 50 -8.28 -10.49 7.75
C SER A 50 -7.19 -9.92 6.85
N LYS A 51 -7.27 -10.22 5.54
CA LYS A 51 -6.44 -9.63 4.48
C LYS A 51 -7.30 -9.35 3.27
N ASP A 52 -7.09 -8.20 2.63
CA ASP A 52 -7.72 -7.87 1.36
C ASP A 52 -6.85 -6.90 0.53
N ASN A 53 -7.22 -6.68 -0.72
CA ASN A 53 -6.53 -5.81 -1.66
C ASN A 53 -7.27 -4.47 -1.83
N PHE A 54 -6.51 -3.39 -1.78
CA PHE A 54 -7.02 -2.03 -1.87
C PHE A 54 -6.24 -1.22 -2.90
N LEU A 55 -6.96 -0.32 -3.55
CA LEU A 55 -6.37 0.72 -4.39
C LEU A 55 -5.86 1.88 -3.52
N PRO A 56 -4.88 2.66 -4.00
CA PRO A 56 -4.27 3.73 -3.20
C PRO A 56 -5.27 4.75 -2.66
N HIS A 57 -6.33 5.06 -3.41
CA HIS A 57 -7.35 6.04 -3.02
C HIS A 57 -8.34 5.52 -1.96
N GLN A 58 -8.35 4.20 -1.70
CA GLN A 58 -9.19 3.59 -0.67
C GLN A 58 -8.49 3.57 0.70
N LEU A 59 -7.24 4.03 0.78
CA LEU A 59 -6.41 3.99 1.97
C LEU A 59 -6.05 5.39 2.41
N VAL A 60 -6.30 5.70 3.68
CA VAL A 60 -5.72 6.89 4.32
C VAL A 60 -4.46 6.44 5.05
N VAL A 61 -3.30 6.77 4.49
CA VAL A 61 -2.01 6.40 5.07
C VAL A 61 -1.75 7.25 6.29
N THR A 62 -1.40 6.62 7.42
CA THR A 62 -1.12 7.34 8.66
C THR A 62 0.37 7.67 8.83
N THR A 63 1.22 7.17 7.93
CA THR A 63 2.68 7.37 7.92
C THR A 63 3.08 8.13 6.65
N ASP A 64 3.87 9.20 6.80
CA ASP A 64 4.19 10.11 5.68
C ASP A 64 5.38 9.67 4.82
N GLU A 65 6.08 8.60 5.19
CA GLU A 65 7.27 8.16 4.47
C GLU A 65 6.92 7.27 3.28
N LYS A 66 6.97 7.85 2.07
CA LYS A 66 6.89 7.12 0.81
C LYS A 66 8.23 6.50 0.45
N THR A 67 8.19 5.30 -0.12
CA THR A 67 9.35 4.63 -0.73
C THR A 67 9.31 4.83 -2.24
N ARG A 68 10.46 5.14 -2.84
CA ARG A 68 10.64 5.25 -4.29
C ARG A 68 11.35 4.02 -4.82
N ILE A 69 10.79 3.39 -5.85
CA ILE A 69 11.41 2.29 -6.60
C ILE A 69 11.70 2.79 -8.01
N GLY A 70 12.95 2.63 -8.48
CA GLY A 70 13.35 2.94 -9.85
C GLY A 70 13.43 1.70 -10.73
N PHE A 71 13.07 1.82 -12.01
CA PHE A 71 13.20 0.78 -13.03
C PHE A 71 14.38 1.11 -13.98
N VAL A 72 15.14 0.10 -14.41
CA VAL A 72 16.36 0.23 -15.27
C VAL A 72 16.12 -0.34 -16.67
#